data_AF-A0A7K5M435-F1
#
_entry.id   AF-A0A7K5M435-F1
#
_cell.length_a   1.000
_cell.length_b   1.000
_cell.length_c   1.000
_cell.angle_alpha   90.00
_cell.angle_beta   90.00
_cell.angle_gamma   90.00
#
_symmetry.space_group_name_H-M   'P 1'
#
loop_
_entity.id
_entity.type
_entity.pdbx_description
1 polymer ?
#
loop_
_entity_poly.entity_id
_entity_poly.type
_entity_poly.pdbx_seq_one_letter_code
_entity_poly.pdbx_strand_id
1 'polypeptide(L)'
;PLLGVSLSVQPPGGQMALGDSLVLSCAVAVGTGPLSFSWNWEGSGAPLGTKPHLELRHVADNESSQYWCRVRNGDSVAESDPLNVTVLGERDPRAGDDL
;
A
#
# COMPACT_ATOMS: atom_id res chain seq x y z
N PRO A 1 -7.28 7.74 22.00
CA PRO A 1 -6.37 6.62 21.61
C PRO A 1 -6.67 6.19 20.17
N LEU A 2 -5.67 5.67 19.45
CA LEU A 2 -5.85 5.08 18.11
C LEU A 2 -5.93 3.55 18.21
N LEU A 3 -6.96 2.94 17.64
CA LEU A 3 -7.15 1.49 17.62
C LEU A 3 -7.67 1.02 16.26
N GLY A 4 -7.27 -0.19 15.87
CA GLY A 4 -7.73 -0.86 14.64
C GLY A 4 -7.33 -0.10 13.38
N VAL A 5 -6.05 0.27 13.26
CA VAL A 5 -5.51 0.78 11.99
C VAL A 5 -5.34 -0.39 11.04
N SER A 6 -5.98 -0.32 9.87
CA SER A 6 -5.98 -1.42 8.90
C SER A 6 -5.73 -0.92 7.49
N LEU A 7 -5.08 -1.76 6.68
CA LEU A 7 -4.83 -1.51 5.27
C LEU A 7 -5.74 -2.34 4.38
N SER A 8 -6.15 -1.78 3.25
CA SER A 8 -6.79 -2.51 2.17
C SER A 8 -6.28 -2.04 0.82
N VAL A 9 -6.33 -2.92 -0.19
CA VAL A 9 -5.86 -2.65 -1.55
C VAL A 9 -6.95 -2.91 -2.59
N GLN A 10 -6.97 -2.09 -3.65
CA GLN A 10 -7.79 -2.31 -4.84
C GLN A 10 -6.93 -2.21 -6.12
N PRO A 11 -6.96 -3.21 -7.01
CA PRO A 11 -7.76 -4.45 -6.92
C PRO A 11 -7.31 -5.37 -5.75
N PRO A 12 -8.21 -6.24 -5.25
CA PRO A 12 -7.86 -7.20 -4.21
C PRO A 12 -6.69 -8.09 -4.63
N GLY A 13 -5.83 -8.46 -3.68
CA GLY A 13 -4.65 -9.29 -3.92
C GLY A 13 -3.35 -8.52 -4.10
N GLY A 14 -3.41 -7.19 -4.25
CA GLY A 14 -2.20 -6.35 -4.28
C GLY A 14 -1.31 -6.60 -5.48
N GLN A 15 -1.87 -7.13 -6.57
CA GLN A 15 -1.18 -7.41 -7.82
C GLN A 15 -1.58 -6.37 -8.85
N MET A 16 -0.60 -5.83 -9.58
CA MET A 16 -0.86 -4.93 -10.71
C MET A 16 0.08 -5.24 -11.86
N ALA A 17 -0.39 -5.08 -13.09
CA ALA A 17 0.46 -5.18 -14.27
C ALA A 17 1.32 -3.92 -14.45
N LEU A 18 2.35 -4.03 -15.29
CA LEU A 18 3.17 -2.89 -15.67
C LEU A 18 2.30 -1.83 -16.37
N GLY A 19 2.37 -0.59 -15.89
CA GLY A 19 1.56 0.53 -16.39
C GLY A 19 0.16 0.66 -15.77
N ASP A 20 -0.28 -0.30 -14.96
CA ASP A 20 -1.50 -0.18 -14.17
C ASP A 20 -1.28 0.66 -12.90
N SER A 21 -2.38 0.87 -12.16
CA SER A 21 -2.36 1.52 -10.86
C SER A 21 -3.18 0.72 -9.86
N LEU A 22 -2.83 0.87 -8.59
CA LEU A 22 -3.62 0.34 -7.48
C LEU A 22 -3.81 1.41 -6.40
N VAL A 23 -4.86 1.24 -5.61
CA VAL A 23 -5.20 2.16 -4.52
C VAL A 23 -5.05 1.43 -3.20
N LEU A 24 -4.18 1.95 -2.34
CA LEU A 24 -4.11 1.58 -0.94
C LEU A 24 -5.01 2.52 -0.13
N SER A 25 -5.75 1.96 0.82
CA SER A 25 -6.61 2.70 1.74
C SER A 25 -6.28 2.35 3.18
N CYS A 26 -6.17 3.37 4.01
CA CYS A 26 -5.91 3.26 5.45
C CYS A 26 -7.18 3.61 6.21
N ALA A 27 -7.66 2.68 7.04
CA ALA A 27 -8.81 2.88 7.90
C ALA A 27 -8.41 2.86 9.38
N VAL A 28 -9.21 3.51 10.21
CA VAL A 28 -9.00 3.57 11.67
C VAL A 28 -10.34 3.26 12.33
N ALA A 29 -10.41 2.18 13.11
CA ALA A 29 -11.65 1.80 13.78
C ALA A 29 -12.03 2.79 14.90
N VAL A 30 -11.05 3.26 15.67
CA VAL A 30 -11.25 4.25 16.75
C VAL A 30 -10.12 5.28 16.72
N GLY A 31 -10.50 6.56 16.69
CA GLY A 31 -9.58 7.69 16.81
C GLY A 31 -10.28 8.93 17.33
N THR A 32 -9.56 9.77 18.08
CA THR A 32 -10.07 11.03 18.64
C THR A 32 -9.24 12.20 18.14
N GLY A 33 -9.91 13.31 17.78
CA GLY A 33 -9.24 14.51 17.26
C GLY A 33 -8.82 14.40 15.79
N PRO A 34 -8.09 15.40 15.28
CA PRO A 34 -7.60 15.41 13.90
C PRO A 34 -6.63 14.26 13.64
N LEU A 35 -6.85 13.51 12.55
CA LEU A 35 -5.99 12.40 12.15
C LEU A 35 -5.02 12.85 11.05
N SER A 36 -3.75 12.52 11.23
CA SER A 36 -2.71 12.70 10.22
C SER A 36 -2.21 11.33 9.77
N PHE A 37 -2.16 11.11 8.46
CA PHE A 37 -1.72 9.87 7.84
C PHE A 37 -0.31 10.04 7.25
N SER A 38 0.44 8.96 7.20
CA SER A 38 1.69 8.86 6.45
C SER A 38 1.84 7.44 5.90
N TRP A 39 2.11 7.33 4.60
CA TRP A 39 2.37 6.06 3.93
C TRP A 39 3.85 5.74 3.92
N ASN A 40 4.22 4.56 4.42
CA ASN A 40 5.59 4.07 4.43
C ASN A 40 5.70 2.83 3.55
N TRP A 41 6.92 2.53 3.12
CA TRP A 41 7.20 1.34 2.31
C TRP A 41 8.62 0.83 2.54
N GLU A 42 8.84 -0.45 2.23
CA GLU A 42 10.16 -1.07 2.25
C GLU A 42 10.98 -0.62 1.03
N GLY A 43 11.82 0.40 1.22
CA GLY A 43 12.73 0.91 0.19
C GLY A 43 13.10 2.39 0.32
N SER A 44 12.41 3.17 1.16
CA SER A 44 12.87 4.51 1.53
C SER A 44 12.39 4.98 2.91
N GLY A 45 13.08 5.98 3.46
CA GLY A 45 12.71 6.62 4.73
C GLY A 45 11.72 7.78 4.58
N ALA A 46 11.28 8.10 3.35
CA ALA A 46 10.39 9.22 3.09
C ALA A 46 8.94 8.73 2.84
N PRO A 47 7.92 9.41 3.40
CA PRO A 47 6.55 9.00 3.20
C PRO A 47 6.07 9.25 1.77
N LEU A 48 5.29 8.32 1.22
CA LEU A 48 4.75 8.41 -0.14
C LEU A 48 3.53 9.33 -0.26
N GLY A 49 2.88 9.62 0.87
CA GLY A 49 1.70 10.47 0.91
C GLY A 49 1.14 10.61 2.31
N THR A 50 0.23 11.58 2.47
CA THR A 50 -0.36 11.94 3.77
C THR A 50 -1.88 11.87 3.79
N LYS A 51 -2.50 11.41 2.71
CA LYS A 51 -3.95 11.20 2.61
C LYS A 51 -4.33 9.79 3.09
N PRO A 52 -5.59 9.56 3.49
CA PRO A 52 -6.08 8.22 3.84
C PRO A 52 -6.01 7.21 2.69
N HIS A 53 -5.95 7.71 1.45
CA HIS A 53 -5.79 6.92 0.24
C HIS A 53 -4.46 7.28 -0.45
N LEU A 54 -3.75 6.26 -0.93
CA LEU A 54 -2.57 6.39 -1.75
C LEU A 54 -2.80 5.66 -3.07
N GLU A 55 -2.71 6.39 -4.17
CA GLU A 55 -2.66 5.79 -5.49
C GLU A 55 -1.20 5.51 -5.84
N LEU A 56 -0.88 4.23 -6.06
CA LEU A 56 0.41 3.80 -6.58
C LEU A 56 0.28 3.71 -8.10
N ARG A 57 1.02 4.56 -8.81
CA ARG A 57 1.15 4.57 -10.26
C ARG A 57 2.57 4.20 -10.62
N HIS A 58 2.76 3.33 -11.61
CA HIS A 58 4.09 3.00 -12.13
C HIS A 58 5.10 2.66 -11.01
N VAL A 59 4.84 1.61 -10.23
CA VAL A 59 5.92 1.01 -9.41
C VAL A 59 6.95 0.51 -10.41
N ALA A 60 8.17 1.02 -10.32
CA ALA A 60 9.24 0.70 -11.24
C ALA A 60 9.39 -0.83 -11.35
N ASP A 61 9.58 -1.27 -12.59
CA ASP A 61 9.64 -2.67 -12.98
C ASP A 61 10.58 -3.42 -12.03
N ASN A 62 10.07 -4.50 -11.42
CA ASN A 62 10.78 -5.49 -10.59
C ASN A 62 10.77 -5.33 -9.06
N GLU A 63 10.08 -4.35 -8.46
CA GLU A 63 10.03 -4.27 -6.99
C GLU A 63 8.64 -4.64 -6.42
N SER A 64 8.57 -5.84 -5.84
CA SER A 64 7.54 -6.14 -4.84
C SER A 64 7.97 -5.49 -3.53
N SER A 65 7.11 -4.65 -2.95
CA SER A 65 7.41 -3.94 -1.70
C SER A 65 6.29 -4.08 -0.69
N GLN A 66 6.65 -3.99 0.58
CA GLN A 66 5.68 -3.88 1.67
C GLN A 66 5.29 -2.43 1.89
N TYR A 67 3.99 -2.20 2.06
CA TYR A 67 3.42 -0.89 2.37
C TYR A 67 2.64 -0.96 3.68
N TRP A 68 2.75 0.08 4.51
CA TRP A 68 1.93 0.23 5.71
C TRP A 68 1.57 1.70 5.92
N CYS A 69 0.41 1.93 6.53
CA CYS A 69 0.01 3.28 6.91
C CYS A 69 0.28 3.51 8.39
N ARG A 70 0.75 4.71 8.70
CA ARG A 70 0.91 5.22 10.05
C ARG A 70 -0.05 6.37 10.28
N VAL A 71 -0.76 6.34 11.39
CA VAL A 71 -1.73 7.35 11.80
C VAL A 71 -1.29 8.00 13.10
N ARG A 72 -1.50 9.31 13.20
CA ARG A 72 -1.28 10.11 14.40
C ARG A 72 -2.49 10.95 14.73
N ASN A 73 -2.75 11.18 16.02
CA ASN A 73 -3.82 12.07 16.49
C ASN A 73 -3.35 13.10 17.52
N GLY A 74 -2.08 13.53 17.43
CA GLY A 74 -1.44 14.45 18.37
C GLY A 74 -0.82 13.72 19.56
N ASP A 75 -1.62 12.90 20.26
CA ASP A 75 -1.19 12.24 21.50
C ASP A 75 -0.68 10.81 21.28
N SER A 76 -1.18 10.13 20.25
CA SER A 76 -0.87 8.73 19.98
C SER A 76 -0.52 8.47 18.52
N VAL A 77 0.14 7.34 18.31
CA VAL A 77 0.57 6.83 17.01
C VAL A 77 0.14 5.37 16.92
N ALA A 78 -0.40 4.97 15.77
CA ALA A 78 -0.67 3.57 15.45
C ALA A 78 -0.31 3.28 13.99
N GLU A 79 0.01 2.03 13.69
CA GLU A 79 0.39 1.55 12.35
C GLU A 79 -0.50 0.37 11.97
N SER A 80 -0.72 0.19 10.66
CA SER A 80 -1.34 -1.02 10.14
C SER A 80 -0.34 -2.18 10.11
N ASP A 81 -0.85 -3.39 9.96
CA ASP A 81 -0.05 -4.50 9.44
C ASP A 81 0.45 -4.16 8.02
N PRO A 82 1.63 -4.66 7.62
CA PRO A 82 2.17 -4.45 6.28
C PRO A 82 1.40 -5.26 5.24
N LEU A 83 1.27 -4.71 4.04
CA LEU A 83 0.66 -5.35 2.87
C LEU A 83 1.69 -5.45 1.75
N ASN A 84 1.84 -6.66 1.20
CA ASN A 84 2.69 -6.89 0.03
C ASN A 84 1.98 -6.44 -1.25
N VAL A 85 2.66 -5.60 -2.03
CA VAL A 85 2.27 -5.28 -3.40
C VAL A 85 3.25 -5.94 -4.34
N THR A 86 2.73 -6.58 -5.39
CA THR A 86 3.52 -7.29 -6.40
C THR A 86 3.23 -6.73 -7.78
N VAL A 87 4.28 -6.33 -8.50
CA VAL A 87 4.19 -6.00 -9.92
C VAL A 87 4.30 -7.28 -10.73
N LEU A 88 3.25 -7.61 -11.48
CA LEU A 88 3.30 -8.71 -12.43
C LEU A 88 4.05 -8.22 -13.67
N GLY A 89 5.28 -8.71 -13.86
CA GLY A 89 5.96 -8.60 -15.14
C GLY A 89 5.11 -9.26 -16.22
N GLU A 90 5.20 -8.79 -17.47
CA GLU A 90 4.54 -9.44 -18.60
C GLU A 90 4.86 -10.94 -18.56
N ARG A 91 3.84 -11.80 -18.34
CA ARG A 91 3.97 -13.23 -18.60
C ARG A 91 4.39 -13.36 -20.06
N ASP A 92 5.58 -13.90 -20.33
CA ASP A 92 5.98 -14.23 -21.68
C ASP A 92 4.89 -15.13 -22.31
N PRO A 93 4.19 -14.67 -23.35
CA PRO A 93 3.13 -15.46 -23.98
C PRO A 93 3.65 -16.70 -24.72
N ARG A 94 4.97 -16.96 -24.73
CA ARG A 94 5.60 -18.11 -25.40
C ARG A 94 5.82 -19.34 -24.51
N ALA A 95 5.50 -19.29 -23.22
CA ALA A 95 5.74 -20.41 -22.30
C ALA A 95 4.57 -21.41 -22.20
N GLY A 96 3.65 -21.43 -23.16
CA GLY A 96 2.43 -22.23 -23.10
C GLY A 96 2.00 -22.76 -24.46
N ASP A 97 2.88 -23.44 -25.19
CA ASP A 97 2.52 -24.33 -26.30
C ASP A 97 3.69 -25.32 -26.53
N ASP A 98 3.91 -26.21 -25.55
CA ASP A 98 4.80 -27.36 -25.69
C ASP A 98 4.18 -28.54 -24.91
N LEU A 99 3.09 -29.08 -25.46
CA LEU A 99 2.54 -30.40 -25.15
C LEU A 99 1.59 -30.90 -26.24
#